data_AF-A0A6J4XKV0-F1
#
_entry.id   AF-A0A6J4XKV0-F1
#
_cell.length_a   1.000
_cell.length_b   1.000
_cell.length_c   1.000
_cell.angle_alpha   90.00
_cell.angle_beta   90.00
_cell.angle_gamma   90.00
#
_symmetry.space_group_name_H-M   'P 1'
#
loop_
_entity.id
_entity.type
_entity.pdbx_description
1 polymer ?
#
loop_
_entity_poly.entity_id
_entity_poly.type
_entity_poly.pdbx_seq_one_letter_code
_entity_poly.pdbx_strand_id
1 'polypeptide(L)'
;MVDRVKDLLVNLADEERVYFWKSALEMLKNNNLIDWIFGNGIGSYRAVYPDFATPKFRPFFFAHLHPIEILYENGFIGVLLVYGGLVVLFGLTIKTLINTISENISILIKCMLVIFLCWMIHSNLTFPFYSKYAQYPLGFILGTMLVLLSQCRITKRERQILGTD
;
A
#
# COMPACT_ATOMS: atom_id res chain seq x y z
N MET A 1 -18.81 -14.97 19.76
CA MET A 1 -17.57 -14.73 18.97
C MET A 1 -17.31 -15.88 18.01
N VAL A 2 -17.38 -17.14 18.47
CA VAL A 2 -17.30 -18.35 17.62
C VAL A 2 -18.35 -18.34 16.50
N ASP A 3 -19.58 -17.89 16.79
CA ASP A 3 -20.66 -17.86 15.79
C ASP A 3 -20.39 -16.86 14.66
N ARG A 4 -19.77 -15.70 14.95
CA ARG A 4 -19.41 -14.72 13.91
C ARG A 4 -18.27 -15.21 13.02
N VAL A 5 -17.28 -15.89 13.58
CA VAL A 5 -16.19 -16.47 12.79
C VAL A 5 -16.72 -17.59 11.90
N LYS A 6 -17.61 -18.43 12.43
CA LYS A 6 -18.25 -19.50 11.67
C LYS A 6 -19.15 -18.94 10.56
N ASP A 7 -19.92 -17.89 10.85
CA ASP A 7 -20.76 -17.19 9.89
C ASP A 7 -19.93 -16.54 8.77
N LEU A 8 -18.82 -15.87 9.13
CA LEU A 8 -17.84 -15.34 8.15
C LEU A 8 -17.23 -16.44 7.27
N LEU A 9 -16.87 -17.58 7.85
CA LEU A 9 -16.29 -18.70 7.08
C LEU A 9 -17.31 -19.36 6.16
N VAL A 10 -18.55 -19.52 6.61
CA VAL A 10 -19.63 -20.13 5.83
C VAL A 10 -20.07 -19.21 4.69
N ASN A 11 -20.14 -17.90 4.94
CA ASN A 11 -20.59 -16.92 3.96
C ASN A 11 -19.44 -16.26 3.19
N LEU A 12 -18.20 -16.70 3.38
CA LEU A 12 -17.01 -16.06 2.79
C LEU A 12 -17.12 -15.94 1.27
N ALA A 13 -17.73 -16.93 0.61
CA ALA A 13 -17.92 -16.94 -0.85
C ALA A 13 -18.98 -15.95 -1.34
N ASP A 14 -19.89 -15.54 -0.46
CA ASP A 14 -20.98 -14.59 -0.70
C ASP A 14 -20.65 -13.17 -0.19
N GLU A 15 -19.47 -12.99 0.40
CA GLU A 15 -18.95 -11.68 0.77
C GLU A 15 -18.79 -10.80 -0.47
N GLU A 16 -19.25 -9.56 -0.33
CA GLU A 16 -19.22 -8.53 -1.37
C GLU A 16 -17.84 -8.40 -2.04
N ARG A 17 -16.78 -8.49 -1.25
CA ARG A 17 -15.38 -8.37 -1.70
C ARG A 17 -14.97 -9.49 -2.66
N VAL A 18 -15.50 -10.70 -2.49
CA VAL A 18 -15.17 -11.82 -3.39
C VAL A 18 -15.69 -11.54 -4.80
N TYR A 19 -16.86 -10.92 -4.93
CA TYR A 19 -17.38 -10.49 -6.23
C TYR A 19 -16.51 -9.41 -6.87
N PHE A 20 -16.02 -8.46 -6.07
CA PHE A 20 -15.12 -7.42 -6.54
C PHE A 20 -13.79 -8.01 -7.05
N TRP A 21 -13.21 -8.95 -6.31
CA TRP A 21 -11.96 -9.59 -6.69
C TRP A 21 -12.11 -10.46 -7.93
N LYS A 22 -13.21 -11.20 -8.07
CA LYS A 22 -13.51 -11.97 -9.28
C LYS A 22 -13.59 -11.06 -10.50
N SER A 23 -14.36 -9.97 -10.40
CA SER A 23 -14.50 -8.99 -11.49
C SER A 23 -13.16 -8.35 -11.85
N ALA A 24 -12.36 -7.98 -10.85
CA ALA A 24 -11.03 -7.40 -11.07
C ALA A 24 -10.04 -8.39 -11.71
N LEU A 25 -10.11 -9.67 -11.35
CA LEU A 25 -9.31 -10.72 -11.99
C LEU A 25 -9.74 -10.98 -13.43
N GLU A 26 -11.04 -10.90 -13.72
CA GLU A 26 -11.54 -10.99 -15.10
C GLU A 26 -11.09 -9.80 -15.95
N MET A 27 -11.10 -8.58 -15.39
CA MET A 27 -10.52 -7.41 -16.05
C MET A 27 -9.03 -7.62 -16.37
N LEU A 28 -8.24 -8.11 -15.40
CA LEU A 28 -6.83 -8.40 -15.62
C LEU A 28 -6.58 -9.51 -16.65
N LYS A 29 -7.46 -10.51 -16.75
CA LYS A 29 -7.34 -11.56 -17.78
C LYS A 29 -7.50 -11.01 -19.20
N ASN A 30 -8.19 -9.88 -19.36
CA ASN A 30 -8.38 -9.24 -20.65
C ASN A 30 -7.22 -8.32 -21.06
N ASN A 31 -6.21 -8.12 -20.18
CA ASN A 31 -5.02 -7.36 -20.53
C ASN A 31 -4.18 -8.07 -21.60
N ASN A 32 -3.74 -7.31 -22.60
CA ASN A 32 -2.69 -7.75 -23.51
C ASN A 32 -1.30 -7.59 -22.85
N LEU A 33 -0.24 -8.03 -23.54
CA LEU A 33 1.13 -8.01 -23.00
C LEU A 33 1.63 -6.60 -22.64
N ILE A 34 1.22 -5.58 -23.39
CA ILE A 34 1.59 -4.17 -23.13
C ILE A 34 0.86 -3.68 -21.88
N ASP A 35 -0.43 -3.98 -21.75
CA ASP A 35 -1.25 -3.60 -20.59
C ASP A 35 -0.73 -4.26 -19.31
N TRP A 36 -0.18 -5.48 -19.38
CA TRP A 36 0.49 -6.10 -18.24
C TRP A 36 1.72 -5.34 -17.76
N ILE A 37 2.47 -4.72 -18.67
CA ILE A 37 3.71 -4.01 -18.33
C ILE A 37 3.41 -2.58 -17.87
N PHE A 38 2.61 -1.84 -18.64
CA PHE A 38 2.37 -0.41 -18.46
C PHE A 38 0.99 -0.06 -17.88
N GLY A 39 0.07 -1.03 -17.85
CA GLY A 39 -1.30 -0.82 -17.40
C GLY A 39 -2.20 -0.18 -18.45
N ASN A 40 -3.45 0.04 -18.04
CA ASN A 40 -4.50 0.63 -18.86
C ASN A 40 -4.68 2.15 -18.64
N GLY A 41 -3.84 2.77 -17.80
CA GLY A 41 -3.92 4.18 -17.42
C GLY A 41 -4.70 4.43 -16.13
N ILE A 42 -4.37 5.53 -15.44
CA ILE A 42 -4.99 5.90 -14.17
C ILE A 42 -6.49 6.21 -14.37
N GLY A 43 -7.33 5.64 -13.51
CA GLY A 43 -8.79 5.76 -13.57
C GLY A 43 -9.48 4.79 -14.53
N SER A 44 -8.72 4.01 -15.31
CA SER A 44 -9.27 3.00 -16.21
C SER A 44 -9.99 1.88 -15.46
N TYR A 45 -9.59 1.55 -14.24
CA TYR A 45 -10.27 0.55 -13.43
C TYR A 45 -11.72 0.97 -13.23
N ARG A 46 -11.93 2.19 -12.73
CA ARG A 46 -13.27 2.74 -12.48
C ARG A 46 -14.12 2.85 -13.74
N ALA A 47 -13.49 3.16 -14.89
CA ALA A 47 -14.19 3.30 -16.15
C ALA A 47 -14.70 1.95 -16.69
N VAL A 48 -13.90 0.90 -16.54
CA VAL A 48 -14.16 -0.41 -17.17
C VAL A 48 -14.84 -1.40 -16.23
N TYR A 49 -14.67 -1.26 -14.92
CA TYR A 49 -15.23 -2.16 -13.91
C TYR A 49 -16.74 -2.47 -14.05
N PRO A 50 -17.63 -1.50 -14.39
CA PRO A 50 -19.06 -1.78 -14.53
C PRO A 50 -19.42 -2.83 -15.60
N ASP A 51 -18.55 -3.04 -16.60
CA ASP A 51 -18.76 -4.02 -17.66
C ASP A 51 -18.55 -5.47 -17.18
N PHE A 52 -17.77 -5.63 -16.11
CA PHE A 52 -17.44 -6.93 -15.50
C PHE A 52 -18.25 -7.19 -14.24
N ALA A 53 -18.70 -6.14 -13.56
CA ALA A 53 -19.44 -6.26 -12.31
C ALA A 53 -20.88 -6.77 -12.50
N THR A 54 -21.33 -7.61 -11.57
CA THR A 54 -22.75 -7.99 -11.52
C THR A 54 -23.63 -6.75 -11.28
N PRO A 55 -24.89 -6.70 -11.77
CA PRO A 55 -25.72 -5.50 -11.69
C PRO A 55 -25.86 -4.90 -10.29
N LYS A 56 -25.87 -5.73 -9.25
CA LYS A 56 -25.91 -5.32 -7.83
C LYS A 56 -24.68 -4.50 -7.41
N PHE A 57 -23.53 -4.75 -8.03
CA PHE A 57 -22.23 -4.24 -7.61
C PHE A 57 -21.63 -3.19 -8.55
N ARG A 58 -22.29 -2.88 -9.67
CA ARG A 58 -21.86 -1.81 -10.61
C ARG A 58 -21.68 -0.41 -9.99
N PRO A 59 -22.42 0.00 -8.95
CA PRO A 59 -22.19 1.30 -8.31
C PRO A 59 -20.85 1.36 -7.56
N PHE A 60 -20.23 0.22 -7.24
CA PHE A 60 -18.92 0.15 -6.64
C PHE A 60 -17.86 0.23 -7.74
N PHE A 61 -16.77 0.94 -7.49
CA PHE A 61 -15.81 1.31 -8.54
C PHE A 61 -14.36 1.00 -8.17
N PHE A 62 -14.11 0.08 -7.23
CA PHE A 62 -12.76 -0.34 -6.84
C PHE A 62 -12.71 -1.76 -6.27
N ALA A 63 -11.58 -2.45 -6.44
CA ALA A 63 -11.39 -3.85 -6.06
C ALA A 63 -11.26 -4.10 -4.55
N HIS A 64 -11.13 -3.04 -3.74
CA HIS A 64 -10.68 -3.14 -2.34
C HIS A 64 -9.33 -3.85 -2.17
N LEU A 65 -8.47 -3.79 -3.19
CA LEU A 65 -7.12 -4.33 -3.21
C LEU A 65 -6.22 -3.43 -4.05
N HIS A 66 -5.43 -2.57 -3.38
CA HIS A 66 -4.47 -1.70 -4.07
C HIS A 66 -3.56 -2.43 -5.07
N PRO A 67 -2.99 -3.63 -4.80
CA PRO A 67 -2.10 -4.27 -5.76
C PRO A 67 -2.80 -4.56 -7.09
N ILE A 68 -4.06 -4.99 -7.05
CA ILE A 68 -4.85 -5.32 -8.25
C ILE A 68 -5.22 -4.05 -9.01
N GLU A 69 -5.64 -3.00 -8.29
CA GLU A 69 -5.94 -1.70 -8.88
C GLU A 69 -4.71 -1.10 -9.57
N ILE A 70 -3.57 -1.06 -8.87
CA ILE A 70 -2.31 -0.54 -9.42
C ILE A 70 -1.84 -1.40 -10.61
N LEU A 71 -1.94 -2.72 -10.50
CA LEU A 71 -1.55 -3.64 -11.58
C LEU A 71 -2.41 -3.42 -12.83
N TYR A 72 -3.72 -3.26 -12.68
CA TYR A 72 -4.60 -3.01 -13.81
C TYR A 72 -4.33 -1.65 -14.46
N GLU A 73 -4.16 -0.60 -13.65
CA GLU A 73 -4.02 0.77 -14.15
C GLU A 73 -2.59 1.13 -14.61
N ASN A 74 -1.56 0.52 -14.03
CA ASN A 74 -0.15 0.91 -14.24
C ASN A 74 0.79 -0.28 -14.53
N GLY A 75 0.24 -1.49 -14.62
CA GLY A 75 0.99 -2.70 -14.92
C GLY A 75 2.00 -3.07 -13.83
N PHE A 76 2.89 -3.99 -14.19
CA PHE A 76 3.97 -4.42 -13.30
C PHE A 76 4.94 -3.28 -12.94
N ILE A 77 5.12 -2.30 -13.82
CA ILE A 77 5.98 -1.13 -13.53
C ILE A 77 5.40 -0.35 -12.35
N GLY A 78 4.10 -0.05 -12.36
CA GLY A 78 3.47 0.66 -11.24
C GLY A 78 3.55 -0.12 -9.92
N VAL A 79 3.27 -1.43 -9.96
CA VAL A 79 3.37 -2.30 -8.78
C VAL A 79 4.80 -2.29 -8.23
N LEU A 80 5.80 -2.46 -9.10
CA LEU A 80 7.20 -2.48 -8.71
C LEU A 80 7.65 -1.14 -8.13
N LEU A 81 7.27 -0.01 -8.74
CA LEU A 81 7.66 1.31 -8.24
C LEU A 81 7.01 1.62 -6.88
N VAL A 82 5.71 1.34 -6.74
CA VAL A 82 5.00 1.59 -5.48
C VAL A 82 5.50 0.64 -4.39
N TYR A 83 5.32 -0.68 -4.56
CA TYR A 83 5.66 -1.63 -3.49
C TYR A 83 7.17 -1.80 -3.31
N GLY A 84 7.96 -1.73 -4.39
CA GLY A 84 9.42 -1.72 -4.28
C GLY A 84 9.91 -0.50 -3.52
N GLY A 85 9.38 0.69 -3.81
CA GLY A 85 9.67 1.90 -3.05
C GLY A 85 9.31 1.79 -1.57
N LEU A 86 8.13 1.24 -1.27
CA LEU A 86 7.67 0.99 0.10
C LEU A 86 8.54 -0.03 0.86
N VAL A 87 8.97 -1.11 0.20
CA VAL A 87 9.88 -2.11 0.78
C VAL A 87 11.25 -1.50 1.06
N VAL A 88 11.79 -0.71 0.13
CA VAL A 88 13.06 0.00 0.33
C VAL A 88 12.95 0.98 1.49
N LEU A 89 11.88 1.78 1.55
CA LEU A 89 11.64 2.71 2.66
C LEU A 89 11.58 1.99 4.01
N PHE A 90 10.83 0.89 4.08
CA PHE A 90 10.72 0.07 5.28
C PHE A 90 12.10 -0.45 5.72
N GLY A 91 12.86 -1.04 4.80
CA GLY A 91 14.20 -1.56 5.07
C GLY A 91 15.17 -0.47 5.54
N LEU A 92 15.15 0.71 4.91
CA LEU A 92 15.95 1.86 5.32
C LEU A 92 15.56 2.36 6.72
N THR A 93 14.26 2.35 7.03
CA THR A 93 13.73 2.79 8.34
C THR A 93 14.14 1.82 9.44
N ILE A 94 14.04 0.51 9.21
CA ILE A 94 14.53 -0.53 10.14
C ILE A 94 16.04 -0.40 10.35
N LYS A 95 16.81 -0.24 9.28
CA LYS A 95 18.26 -0.01 9.38
C LYS A 95 18.56 1.22 10.23
N THR A 96 17.79 2.29 10.06
CA THR A 96 17.96 3.54 10.82
C THR A 96 17.59 3.36 12.29
N LEU A 97 16.54 2.62 12.58
CA LEU A 97 16.14 2.28 13.95
C LEU A 97 17.27 1.55 14.69
N ILE A 98 17.88 0.55 14.07
CA ILE A 98 18.96 -0.25 14.66
C ILE A 98 20.22 0.60 14.94
N ASN A 99 20.49 1.60 14.09
CA ASN A 99 21.68 2.45 14.20
C ASN A 99 21.44 3.75 14.98
N THR A 100 20.20 4.01 15.42
CA THR A 100 19.85 5.24 16.13
C THR A 100 20.26 5.14 17.60
N ILE A 101 20.98 6.17 18.07
CA ILE A 101 21.46 6.25 19.45
C ILE A 101 20.54 7.13 20.31
N SER A 102 19.81 8.07 19.69
CA SER A 102 18.84 8.91 20.38
C SER A 102 17.57 8.11 20.68
N GLU A 103 17.24 7.95 21.96
CA GLU A 103 16.04 7.25 22.40
C GLU A 103 14.76 7.89 21.86
N ASN A 104 14.67 9.22 21.89
CA ASN A 104 13.53 9.97 21.37
C ASN A 104 13.28 9.70 19.88
N ILE A 105 14.35 9.72 19.07
CA ILE A 105 14.26 9.42 17.63
C ILE A 105 13.87 7.94 17.42
N SER A 106 14.43 7.03 18.22
CA SER A 106 14.11 5.60 18.16
C SER A 106 12.62 5.34 18.42
N ILE A 107 12.06 5.96 19.45
CA ILE A 107 10.62 5.88 19.77
C ILE A 107 9.79 6.40 18.60
N LEU A 108 10.13 7.56 18.06
CA LEU A 108 9.40 8.15 16.94
C LEU A 108 9.44 7.27 15.69
N ILE A 109 10.60 6.68 15.37
CA ILE A 109 10.72 5.71 14.26
C ILE A 109 9.84 4.49 14.49
N LYS A 110 9.81 3.91 15.71
CA LYS A 110 8.95 2.77 16.04
C LYS A 110 7.47 3.12 15.86
N CYS A 111 7.03 4.28 16.34
CA CYS A 111 5.66 4.76 16.15
C CYS A 111 5.33 4.90 14.66
N MET A 112 6.22 5.51 13.87
CA MET A 112 6.02 5.66 12.43
C MET A 112 5.98 4.32 11.68
N LEU A 113 6.77 3.33 12.08
CA LEU A 113 6.71 1.97 11.53
C LEU A 113 5.35 1.31 11.80
N VAL A 114 4.82 1.45 13.02
CA VAL A 114 3.49 0.94 13.36
C VAL A 114 2.42 1.64 12.51
N ILE A 115 2.45 2.97 12.42
CA ILE A 115 1.52 3.74 11.59
C ILE A 115 1.60 3.30 10.12
N PHE A 116 2.81 3.10 9.59
CA PHE A 116 3.03 2.62 8.24
C PHE A 116 2.43 1.23 8.00
N LEU A 117 2.64 0.28 8.92
CA LEU A 117 2.06 -1.06 8.82
C LEU A 117 0.53 -1.03 8.94
N CYS A 118 -0.01 -0.22 9.84
CA CYS A 118 -1.45 -0.02 9.96
C CYS A 118 -2.04 0.56 8.67
N TRP A 119 -1.41 1.58 8.08
CA TRP A 119 -1.81 2.13 6.78
C TRP A 119 -1.72 1.07 5.67
N MET A 120 -0.62 0.31 5.61
CA MET A 120 -0.43 -0.77 4.64
C MET A 120 -1.56 -1.78 4.73
N ILE A 121 -1.88 -2.31 5.92
CA ILE A 121 -2.91 -3.33 6.07
C ILE A 121 -4.30 -2.74 5.80
N HIS A 122 -4.62 -1.60 6.44
CA HIS A 122 -5.97 -1.05 6.40
C HIS A 122 -6.30 -0.44 5.04
N SER A 123 -5.44 0.43 4.51
CA SER A 123 -5.75 1.15 3.26
C SER A 123 -5.80 0.19 2.08
N ASN A 124 -4.86 -0.78 1.99
CA ASN A 124 -4.86 -1.76 0.89
C ASN A 124 -6.17 -2.54 0.79
N LEU A 125 -6.84 -2.78 1.91
CA LEU A 125 -8.09 -3.54 1.96
C LEU A 125 -9.34 -2.66 1.92
N THR A 126 -9.24 -1.37 2.25
CA THR A 126 -10.44 -0.57 2.55
C THR A 126 -10.72 0.48 1.50
N PHE A 127 -9.69 1.12 0.95
CA PHE A 127 -9.84 2.29 0.10
C PHE A 127 -9.29 2.01 -1.31
N PRO A 128 -9.75 2.77 -2.33
CA PRO A 128 -9.05 2.84 -3.60
C PRO A 128 -7.68 3.50 -3.41
N PHE A 129 -6.67 3.03 -4.13
CA PHE A 129 -5.30 3.54 -4.02
C PHE A 129 -5.24 5.04 -4.30
N TYR A 130 -5.93 5.52 -5.34
CA TYR A 130 -5.93 6.94 -5.72
C TYR A 130 -6.87 7.83 -4.89
N SER A 131 -7.52 7.28 -3.87
CA SER A 131 -8.36 8.09 -3.00
C SER A 131 -7.52 9.00 -2.09
N LYS A 132 -8.05 10.18 -1.76
CA LYS A 132 -7.45 11.08 -0.75
C LYS A 132 -7.22 10.39 0.61
N TYR A 133 -8.05 9.39 0.92
CA TYR A 133 -7.96 8.62 2.17
C TYR A 133 -6.76 7.66 2.20
N ALA A 134 -6.30 7.19 1.04
CA ALA A 134 -5.07 6.40 0.93
C ALA A 134 -3.84 7.30 0.72
N GLN A 135 -3.93 8.29 -0.18
CA GLN A 135 -2.79 9.11 -0.61
C GLN A 135 -2.31 10.12 0.44
N TYR A 136 -3.21 10.78 1.17
CA TYR A 136 -2.79 11.80 2.14
C TYR A 136 -2.02 11.19 3.33
N PRO A 137 -2.50 10.10 3.96
CA PRO A 137 -1.72 9.45 5.01
C PRO A 137 -0.41 8.89 4.48
N LEU A 138 -0.40 8.32 3.27
CA LEU A 138 0.84 7.86 2.64
C LEU A 138 1.85 9.00 2.50
N GLY A 139 1.45 10.14 1.93
CA GLY A 139 2.31 11.31 1.77
C GLY A 139 2.88 11.79 3.10
N PHE A 140 2.07 11.83 4.15
CA PHE A 140 2.53 12.15 5.51
C PHE A 140 3.59 11.15 6.00
N ILE A 141 3.31 9.85 5.90
CA ILE A 141 4.23 8.79 6.34
C ILE A 141 5.55 8.87 5.58
N LEU A 142 5.50 9.00 4.25
CA LEU A 142 6.68 9.15 3.40
C LEU A 142 7.52 10.35 3.83
N GLY A 143 6.89 11.53 3.97
CA GLY A 143 7.57 12.75 4.37
C GLY A 143 8.25 12.63 5.73
N THR A 144 7.52 12.17 6.75
CA THR A 144 8.08 12.02 8.10
C THR A 144 9.20 10.98 8.14
N MET A 145 9.03 9.82 7.51
CA MET A 145 10.07 8.79 7.48
C MET A 145 11.34 9.31 6.81
N LEU A 146 11.24 10.00 5.68
CA LEU A 146 12.39 10.58 4.98
C LEU A 146 13.15 11.60 5.85
N VAL A 147 12.44 12.44 6.61
CA VAL A 147 13.06 13.38 7.56
C VAL A 147 13.82 12.62 8.65
N LEU A 148 13.22 11.59 9.25
CA LEU A 148 13.88 10.78 10.29
C LEU A 148 15.13 10.07 9.76
N LEU A 149 15.06 9.55 8.53
CA LEU A 149 16.21 8.96 7.84
C LEU A 149 17.34 9.98 7.64
N SER A 150 17.02 11.24 7.30
CA SER A 150 18.03 12.29 7.13
C SER A 150 18.69 12.70 8.45
N GLN A 151 17.92 12.83 9.54
CA GLN A 151 18.43 13.25 10.84
C GLN A 151 19.44 12.25 11.40
N CYS A 152 19.13 10.95 11.31
CA CYS A 152 20.07 9.92 11.76
C CYS A 152 21.39 9.92 10.97
N ARG A 153 21.34 10.22 9.66
CA ARG A 153 22.57 10.33 8.84
C ARG A 153 23.44 11.51 9.25
N ILE A 154 22.82 12.66 9.57
CA ILE A 154 23.52 13.85 10.04
C ILE A 154 24.23 13.55 11.37
N THR A 155 23.51 13.00 12.35
CA THR A 155 24.09 12.66 13.66
C THR A 155 25.25 11.67 13.55
N LYS A 156 25.16 10.68 12.65
CA LYS A 156 26.26 9.73 12.42
C LYS A 156 27.49 10.41 11.81
N ARG A 157 27.28 11.32 10.86
CA ARG A 157 28.37 12.07 10.20
C ARG A 157 29.09 13.01 11.16
N GLU A 158 28.35 13.72 12.02
CA GLU A 158 28.94 14.62 13.02
C GLU A 158 29.84 13.87 14.01
N ARG A 159 29.45 12.66 14.45
CA ARG A 159 30.28 11.84 15.34
C ARG A 159 31.59 11.37 14.70
N GLN A 160 31.56 10.98 13.42
CA GLN A 160 32.78 10.63 12.69
C GLN A 160 33.75 11.81 12.58
N ILE A 161 33.24 13.03 12.44
CA ILE A 161 34.06 14.24 12.39
C ILE A 161 34.65 14.57 13.77
N LEU A 162 33.89 14.33 14.85
CA LEU A 162 34.30 14.63 16.23
C LEU A 162 35.19 13.56 16.87
N GLY A 163 35.43 12.41 16.21
CA GLY A 163 36.29 11.34 16.71
C GLY A 163 35.76 10.66 17.98
N THR A 164 34.46 10.77 18.25
CA THR A 164 33.78 10.16 19.40
C THR A 164 33.13 8.85 18.96
N ASP A 165 33.94 7.84 18.67
CA ASP A 165 33.50 6.45 18.50
C ASP A 165 34.06 5.58 19.64
#